data_AF-A0A268TG05-F1
#
_entry.id   AF-A0A268TG05-F1
#
_cell.length_a   1.000
_cell.length_b   1.000
_cell.length_c   1.000
_cell.angle_alpha   90.00
_cell.angle_beta   90.00
_cell.angle_gamma   90.00
#
_symmetry.space_group_name_H-M   'P 1'
#
loop_
_entity.id
_entity.type
_entity.pdbx_description
1 polymer ?
#
loop_
_entity_poly.entity_id
_entity_poly.type
_entity_poly.pdbx_seq_one_letter_code
_entity_poly.pdbx_strand_id
1 'polypeptide(L)'
;MSLEKRKILKNIKKLIKPLCNNCIFMWQARVDESDVLTKTFSILNIVVYKRVMSETYIKDYQGRRLVRILELNKTYDKAMIKKYEDKVKKHDLELKAYSDIFIFSSNSGEIYLFLTYVLKPFIEKTNSKNLLFILTKNYHIDILNLLDIKVPYILVEDIGLFYGKIKTIDKQRFFTIFTSSYFMKVEDLIRNSKLDNAHYFDLMLKHLDISKDSLDYKKVNLNTAFSKKAKNAMLEKIQSINLNLENFVILAPEAASCKSIKASFWKELTKALEAKGIDIFINAVHKNSDIKLTRYKHCYLSLSEVYMLARLSLGVVGLRSGLLENLLQADVPIFALYTSFKNRSLFNALDSKHVFAGFNLSYLPSVNKSLLFEMDIENKDVSEVVKIIVSETSLKAGGDNNTSNKNAKMALYDSYRI
;
A
#
# COMPACT_ATOMS: atom_id res chain seq x y z
N MET A 1 -17.51 44.22 22.14
CA MET A 1 -16.53 44.70 21.12
C MET A 1 -17.24 45.69 20.20
N SER A 2 -16.80 46.95 20.15
CA SER A 2 -17.49 48.03 19.42
C SER A 2 -17.64 47.73 17.93
N LEU A 3 -18.68 48.29 17.31
CA LEU A 3 -19.02 48.10 15.89
C LEU A 3 -17.86 48.50 14.97
N GLU A 4 -17.09 49.52 15.35
CA GLU A 4 -15.85 49.95 14.70
C GLU A 4 -14.75 48.89 14.72
N LYS A 5 -14.48 48.28 15.87
CA LYS A 5 -13.48 47.20 15.97
C LYS A 5 -13.84 46.00 15.09
N ARG A 6 -15.14 45.69 14.92
CA ARG A 6 -15.62 44.64 14.00
C ARG A 6 -15.39 45.00 12.53
N LYS A 7 -15.56 46.28 12.15
CA LYS A 7 -15.31 46.78 10.79
C LYS A 7 -13.81 46.72 10.44
N ILE A 8 -12.96 47.13 11.37
CA ILE A 8 -11.49 47.06 11.24
C ILE A 8 -11.03 45.60 11.10
N LEU A 9 -11.51 44.68 11.95
CA LEU A 9 -11.20 43.25 11.85
C LEU A 9 -11.67 42.60 10.52
N LYS A 10 -12.82 43.02 9.99
CA LYS A 10 -13.31 42.56 8.68
C LYS A 10 -12.44 43.06 7.53
N ASN A 11 -11.99 44.31 7.60
CA ASN A 11 -11.10 44.90 6.59
C ASN A 11 -9.69 44.30 6.65
N ILE A 12 -9.15 44.07 7.85
CA ILE A 12 -7.89 43.34 8.06
C ILE A 12 -8.01 41.90 7.50
N LYS A 13 -9.10 41.18 7.78
CA LYS A 13 -9.33 39.86 7.18
C LYS A 13 -9.42 39.90 5.65
N LYS A 14 -10.02 40.94 5.06
CA LYS A 14 -10.09 41.12 3.60
C LYS A 14 -8.73 41.44 2.96
N LEU A 15 -7.88 42.19 3.67
CA LEU A 15 -6.50 42.51 3.24
C LEU A 15 -5.54 41.33 3.44
N ILE A 16 -5.72 40.54 4.51
CA ILE A 16 -4.88 39.39 4.83
C ILE A 16 -5.28 38.17 3.99
N LYS A 17 -6.54 38.00 3.58
CA LYS A 17 -6.99 36.81 2.83
C LYS A 17 -6.25 36.59 1.50
N PRO A 18 -5.94 37.60 0.67
CA PRO A 18 -5.07 37.45 -0.49
C PRO A 18 -3.60 37.16 -0.12
N LEU A 19 -3.09 37.78 0.97
CA LEU A 19 -1.75 37.52 1.47
C LEU A 19 -1.61 36.10 2.03
N CYS A 20 -2.61 35.54 2.70
CA CYS A 20 -2.63 34.15 3.17
C CYS A 20 -2.84 33.15 2.02
N ASN A 21 -3.53 33.54 0.95
CA ASN A 21 -3.67 32.72 -0.25
C ASN A 21 -2.37 32.70 -1.10
N ASN A 22 -1.51 33.72 -0.95
CA ASN A 22 -0.20 33.83 -1.61
C ASN A 22 1.01 33.57 -0.67
N CYS A 23 0.81 33.47 0.64
CA CYS A 23 1.79 32.96 1.59
C CYS A 23 1.84 31.44 1.44
N ILE A 24 2.57 30.99 0.42
CA ILE A 24 2.74 29.58 0.11
C ILE A 24 3.57 28.96 1.24
N PHE A 25 2.89 28.39 2.25
CA PHE A 25 3.51 27.47 3.18
C PHE A 25 3.89 26.22 2.39
N MET A 26 5.19 25.98 2.20
CA MET A 26 5.68 24.84 1.43
C MET A 26 6.45 23.89 2.32
N TRP A 27 5.99 22.65 2.39
CA TRP A 27 6.83 21.52 2.79
C TRP A 27 7.41 20.89 1.54
N GLN A 28 8.73 20.71 1.53
CA GLN A 28 9.45 20.03 0.47
C GLN A 28 10.36 18.99 1.10
N ALA A 29 10.45 17.82 0.48
CA ALA A 29 11.43 16.80 0.83
C ALA A 29 12.25 16.47 -0.41
N ARG A 30 13.56 16.28 -0.23
CA ARG A 30 14.48 15.81 -1.27
C ARG A 30 15.43 14.79 -0.69
N VAL A 31 15.79 13.80 -1.48
CA VAL A 31 16.82 12.82 -1.15
C VAL A 31 17.93 12.97 -2.18
N ASP A 32 19.17 13.08 -1.73
CA ASP A 32 20.31 13.11 -2.64
C ASP A 32 20.86 11.71 -2.94
N GLU A 33 21.90 11.65 -3.77
CA GLU A 33 22.54 10.39 -4.18
C GLU A 33 23.08 9.61 -2.97
N SER A 34 23.55 10.33 -1.94
CA SER A 34 24.06 9.76 -0.68
C SER A 34 22.98 9.36 0.34
N ASP A 35 21.71 9.26 -0.09
CA ASP A 35 20.57 8.90 0.77
C ASP A 35 20.28 9.92 1.89
N VAL A 36 20.80 11.14 1.78
CA VAL A 36 20.53 12.19 2.77
C VAL A 36 19.18 12.82 2.47
N LEU A 37 18.25 12.66 3.41
CA LEU A 37 16.92 13.24 3.33
C LEU A 37 16.93 14.66 3.90
N THR A 38 16.64 15.63 3.05
CA THR A 38 16.44 17.03 3.43
C THR A 38 14.95 17.37 3.39
N LYS A 39 14.38 17.76 4.53
CA LYS A 39 13.03 18.31 4.65
C LYS A 39 13.12 19.81 4.89
N THR A 40 12.41 20.59 4.10
CA THR A 40 12.42 22.05 4.16
C THR A 40 11.00 22.56 4.31
N PHE A 41 10.82 23.47 5.26
CA PHE A 41 9.60 24.25 5.41
C PHE A 41 9.90 25.71 5.11
N SER A 42 9.18 26.26 4.14
CA SER A 42 9.35 27.63 3.68
C SER A 42 8.07 28.43 3.80
N ILE A 43 8.19 29.71 4.13
CA ILE A 43 7.12 30.70 4.11
C ILE A 43 7.56 31.77 3.10
N LEU A 44 6.75 32.06 2.08
CA LEU A 44 7.09 33.04 1.04
C LEU A 44 8.47 32.76 0.39
N ASN A 45 8.76 31.47 0.11
CA ASN A 45 10.05 30.97 -0.38
C ASN A 45 11.27 31.20 0.55
N ILE A 46 11.06 31.74 1.74
CA ILE A 46 12.10 31.84 2.77
C ILE A 46 12.08 30.56 3.59
N VAL A 47 13.21 29.85 3.64
CA VAL A 47 13.37 28.66 4.47
C VAL A 47 13.30 29.07 5.93
N VAL A 48 12.27 28.60 6.64
CA VAL A 48 12.08 28.84 8.08
C VAL A 48 12.63 27.68 8.89
N TYR A 49 12.47 26.46 8.38
CA TYR A 49 12.99 25.26 9.02
C TYR A 49 13.56 24.30 7.98
N LYS A 50 14.70 23.70 8.30
CA LYS A 50 15.32 22.65 7.49
C LYS A 50 15.79 21.53 8.39
N ARG A 51 15.44 20.28 8.06
CA ARG A 51 15.97 19.08 8.70
C ARG A 51 16.76 18.28 7.67
N VAL A 52 17.99 17.93 8.02
CA VAL A 52 18.87 17.07 7.20
C VAL A 52 19.11 15.78 7.96
N MET A 53 18.84 14.64 7.34
CA MET A 53 18.85 13.32 7.96
C MET A 53 19.73 12.40 7.12
N SER A 54 20.77 11.83 7.73
CA SER A 54 21.65 10.83 7.11
C SER A 54 21.67 9.56 7.98
N GLU A 55 22.45 8.57 7.57
CA GLU A 55 22.71 7.37 8.38
C GLU A 55 23.48 7.66 9.68
N THR A 56 24.17 8.80 9.75
CA THR A 56 25.07 9.15 10.86
C THR A 56 24.60 10.33 11.70
N TYR A 57 23.66 11.14 11.22
CA TYR A 57 23.19 12.31 11.96
C TYR A 57 21.77 12.77 11.57
N ILE A 58 21.17 13.57 12.45
CA ILE A 58 20.03 14.44 12.16
C ILE A 58 20.41 15.87 12.57
N LYS A 59 20.30 16.81 11.64
CA LYS A 59 20.57 18.24 11.85
C LYS A 59 19.31 19.05 11.63
N ASP A 60 18.92 19.85 12.61
CA ASP A 60 17.82 20.81 12.51
C ASP A 60 18.35 22.23 12.41
N TYR A 61 17.80 22.99 11.46
CA TYR A 61 18.10 24.38 11.22
C TYR A 61 16.83 25.23 11.34
N GLN A 62 16.95 26.39 11.98
CA GLN A 62 15.96 27.46 11.92
C GLN A 62 16.54 28.61 11.08
N GLY A 63 15.92 28.89 9.94
CA GLY A 63 16.55 29.69 8.89
C GLY A 63 17.89 29.06 8.45
N ARG A 64 18.98 29.83 8.60
CA ARG A 64 20.35 29.37 8.33
C ARG A 64 21.08 28.85 9.58
N ARG A 65 20.51 29.03 10.77
CA ARG A 65 21.15 28.68 12.03
C ARG A 65 20.91 27.21 12.35
N LEU A 66 21.97 26.45 12.54
CA LEU A 66 21.91 25.11 13.12
C LEU A 66 21.46 25.22 14.59
N VAL A 67 20.35 24.58 14.93
CA VAL A 67 19.77 24.62 16.30
C VAL A 67 19.88 23.29 17.04
N ARG A 68 20.04 22.17 16.32
CA ARG A 68 20.20 20.85 16.92
C ARG A 68 21.03 19.95 16.02
N ILE A 69 21.95 19.21 16.63
CA ILE A 69 22.57 18.03 16.03
C ILE A 69 22.23 16.84 16.94
N LEU A 70 21.72 15.77 16.34
CA LEU A 70 21.68 14.46 16.95
C LEU A 70 22.61 13.55 16.15
N GLU A 71 23.69 13.13 16.77
CA GLU A 71 24.56 12.10 16.20
C GLU A 71 23.94 10.72 16.40
N LEU A 72 23.85 9.93 15.33
CA LEU A 72 23.36 8.56 15.35
C LEU A 72 24.51 7.61 15.70
N ASN A 73 25.15 7.89 16.84
CA ASN A 73 26.32 7.21 17.35
C ASN A 73 25.93 6.04 18.30
N LYS A 74 26.93 5.42 18.93
CA LYS A 74 26.72 4.26 19.83
C LYS A 74 25.72 4.52 20.95
N THR A 75 25.59 5.75 21.45
CA THR A 75 24.62 6.10 22.49
C THR A 75 23.19 6.07 21.97
N TYR A 76 22.97 6.61 20.76
CA TYR A 76 21.69 6.51 20.06
C TYR A 76 21.31 5.05 19.80
N ASP A 77 22.28 4.26 19.31
CA ASP A 77 22.09 2.84 19.01
C ASP A 77 21.67 2.06 20.26
N LYS A 78 22.33 2.27 21.40
CA LYS A 78 21.95 1.66 22.70
C LYS A 78 20.54 2.06 23.14
N ALA A 79 20.18 3.34 23.00
CA ALA A 79 18.84 3.82 23.36
C ALA A 79 17.75 3.22 22.46
N MET A 80 18.03 3.05 21.17
CA MET A 80 17.14 2.36 20.23
C MET A 80 17.00 0.90 20.59
N ILE A 81 18.10 0.16 20.75
CA ILE A 81 18.08 -1.26 21.13
C ILE A 81 17.22 -1.49 22.38
N LYS A 82 17.41 -0.67 23.43
CA LYS A 82 16.60 -0.79 24.64
C LYS A 82 15.10 -0.69 24.34
N LYS A 83 14.68 0.22 23.45
CA LYS A 83 13.27 0.30 23.02
C LYS A 83 12.82 -0.95 22.28
N TYR A 84 13.65 -1.52 21.42
CA TYR A 84 13.35 -2.79 20.75
C TYR A 84 13.22 -3.93 21.75
N GLU A 85 14.18 -4.07 22.68
CA GLU A 85 14.15 -5.09 23.75
C GLU A 85 12.87 -4.97 24.59
N ASP A 86 12.51 -3.75 25.02
CA ASP A 86 11.32 -3.48 25.81
C ASP A 86 10.01 -3.85 25.06
N LYS A 87 9.99 -3.69 23.73
CA LYS A 87 8.83 -4.06 22.91
C LYS A 87 8.78 -5.57 22.69
N VAL A 88 9.90 -6.20 22.35
CA VAL A 88 10.00 -7.64 22.08
C VAL A 88 9.69 -8.46 23.32
N LYS A 89 10.18 -8.02 24.49
CA LYS A 89 9.95 -8.69 25.79
C LYS A 89 8.47 -8.74 26.17
N LYS A 90 7.64 -7.79 25.73
CA LYS A 90 6.18 -7.80 25.95
C LYS A 90 5.45 -8.91 25.19
N HIS A 91 6.14 -9.56 24.26
CA HIS A 91 5.63 -10.70 23.49
C HIS A 91 6.34 -12.00 23.87
N ASP A 92 6.93 -12.08 25.06
CA ASP A 92 7.63 -13.26 25.59
C ASP A 92 8.77 -13.76 24.69
N LEU A 93 9.39 -12.84 23.95
CA LEU A 93 10.56 -13.08 23.13
C LEU A 93 11.77 -12.34 23.70
N GLU A 94 12.96 -12.85 23.39
CA GLU A 94 14.23 -12.19 23.72
C GLU A 94 14.90 -11.68 22.46
N LEU A 95 15.05 -10.37 22.31
CA LEU A 95 15.64 -9.76 21.11
C LEU A 95 17.03 -10.36 20.80
N LYS A 96 17.84 -10.64 21.84
CA LYS A 96 19.20 -11.19 21.72
C LYS A 96 19.25 -12.62 21.17
N ALA A 97 18.13 -13.35 21.15
CA ALA A 97 18.05 -14.68 20.55
C ALA A 97 18.11 -14.63 19.01
N TYR A 98 17.96 -13.44 18.42
CA TYR A 98 17.89 -13.23 16.98
C TYR A 98 19.11 -12.46 16.48
N SER A 99 19.78 -12.98 15.45
CA SER A 99 20.91 -12.27 14.83
C SER A 99 20.44 -11.26 13.78
N ASP A 100 19.30 -11.49 13.15
CA ASP A 100 18.80 -10.68 12.04
C ASP A 100 17.36 -10.26 12.26
N ILE A 101 17.14 -8.95 12.33
CA ILE A 101 15.85 -8.36 12.67
C ILE A 101 15.36 -7.56 11.47
N PHE A 102 14.25 -7.97 10.88
CA PHE A 102 13.63 -7.32 9.74
C PHE A 102 12.48 -6.46 10.21
N ILE A 103 12.52 -5.17 9.89
CA ILE A 103 11.52 -4.20 10.30
C ILE A 103 10.71 -3.81 9.07
N PHE A 104 9.41 -4.12 9.11
CA PHE A 104 8.45 -3.87 8.04
C PHE A 104 7.56 -2.70 8.41
N SER A 105 7.86 -1.52 7.88
CA SER A 105 7.10 -0.27 8.09
C SER A 105 6.27 0.18 6.87
N SER A 106 6.43 -0.51 5.75
CA SER A 106 6.05 -0.05 4.42
C SER A 106 4.59 -0.29 4.07
N ASN A 107 4.18 0.12 2.88
CA ASN A 107 2.81 -0.08 2.40
C ASN A 107 2.58 -1.54 1.97
N SER A 108 1.31 -1.95 1.86
CA SER A 108 0.96 -3.35 1.60
C SER A 108 1.46 -3.88 0.26
N GLY A 109 1.69 -3.02 -0.73
CA GLY A 109 2.20 -3.42 -2.05
C GLY A 109 3.65 -3.88 -1.99
N GLU A 110 4.56 -2.99 -1.58
CA GLU A 110 5.99 -3.31 -1.54
C GLU A 110 6.32 -4.42 -0.55
N ILE A 111 5.61 -4.49 0.59
CA ILE A 111 5.75 -5.61 1.51
C ILE A 111 5.27 -6.91 0.90
N TYR A 112 4.13 -6.90 0.19
CA TYR A 112 3.67 -8.07 -0.52
C TYR A 112 4.69 -8.55 -1.55
N LEU A 113 5.17 -7.66 -2.43
CA LEU A 113 6.18 -8.03 -3.43
C LEU A 113 7.48 -8.53 -2.82
N PHE A 114 7.95 -7.89 -1.76
CA PHE A 114 9.14 -8.35 -1.06
C PHE A 114 8.95 -9.77 -0.51
N LEU A 115 7.85 -10.01 0.21
CA LEU A 115 7.56 -11.32 0.79
C LEU A 115 7.26 -12.40 -0.27
N THR A 116 6.65 -12.02 -1.39
CA THR A 116 6.25 -12.93 -2.47
C THR A 116 7.38 -13.30 -3.41
N TYR A 117 8.33 -12.39 -3.70
CA TYR A 117 9.36 -12.62 -4.73
C TYR A 117 10.80 -12.53 -4.22
N VAL A 118 11.04 -11.71 -3.19
CA VAL A 118 12.40 -11.22 -2.87
C VAL A 118 12.93 -11.75 -1.54
N LEU A 119 12.07 -12.11 -0.59
CA LEU A 119 12.47 -12.45 0.78
C LEU A 119 13.52 -13.56 0.81
N LYS A 120 13.27 -14.67 0.10
CA LYS A 120 14.17 -15.82 0.07
C LYS A 120 15.53 -15.48 -0.55
N PRO A 121 15.63 -14.97 -1.80
CA PRO A 121 16.93 -14.61 -2.37
C PRO A 121 17.64 -13.53 -1.55
N PHE A 122 16.89 -12.62 -0.91
CA PHE A 122 17.48 -11.64 -0.02
C PHE A 122 18.11 -12.27 1.23
N ILE A 123 17.40 -13.19 1.91
CA ILE A 123 17.93 -13.95 3.06
C ILE A 123 19.19 -14.73 2.67
N GLU A 124 19.15 -15.42 1.54
CA GLU A 124 20.27 -16.22 1.02
C GLU A 124 21.49 -15.32 0.75
N LYS A 125 21.28 -14.21 0.04
CA LYS A 125 22.33 -13.25 -0.26
C LYS A 125 22.96 -12.65 0.99
N THR A 126 22.15 -12.26 1.98
CA THR A 126 22.65 -11.65 3.22
C THR A 126 23.12 -12.69 4.22
N ASN A 127 23.05 -13.99 3.89
CA ASN A 127 23.34 -15.11 4.79
C ASN A 127 22.64 -14.92 6.14
N SER A 128 21.37 -14.51 6.09
CA SER A 128 20.61 -14.18 7.29
C SER A 128 20.12 -15.43 8.02
N LYS A 129 20.26 -15.44 9.35
CA LYS A 129 19.98 -16.56 10.25
C LYS A 129 19.22 -16.06 11.47
N ASN A 130 18.50 -16.96 12.14
CA ASN A 130 17.77 -16.69 13.39
C ASN A 130 16.97 -15.37 13.31
N LEU A 131 15.99 -15.37 12.41
CA LEU A 131 15.25 -14.18 12.01
C LEU A 131 14.17 -13.79 13.02
N LEU A 132 13.99 -12.48 13.22
CA LEU A 132 12.80 -11.90 13.85
C LEU A 132 12.20 -10.85 12.92
N PHE A 133 10.89 -10.91 12.71
CA PHE A 133 10.14 -9.91 11.96
C PHE A 133 9.42 -8.95 12.91
N ILE A 134 9.67 -7.65 12.75
CA ILE A 134 8.95 -6.59 13.45
C ILE A 134 8.02 -5.93 12.46
N LEU A 135 6.73 -6.14 12.65
CA LEU A 135 5.66 -5.66 11.78
C LEU A 135 5.07 -4.40 12.41
N THR A 136 4.79 -3.36 11.63
CA THR A 136 4.13 -2.17 12.19
C THR A 136 2.64 -2.05 11.86
N LYS A 137 2.07 -2.99 11.11
CA LYS A 137 0.69 -2.92 10.61
C LYS A 137 0.07 -4.32 10.54
N ASN A 138 -1.22 -4.42 10.88
CA ASN A 138 -1.96 -5.69 10.90
C ASN A 138 -1.94 -6.43 9.56
N TYR A 139 -2.02 -5.72 8.43
CA TYR A 139 -1.99 -6.38 7.12
C TYR A 139 -0.65 -7.06 6.81
N HIS A 140 0.46 -6.71 7.48
CA HIS A 140 1.71 -7.46 7.32
C HIS A 140 1.56 -8.89 7.87
N ILE A 141 0.81 -9.05 8.96
CA ILE A 141 0.50 -10.37 9.55
C ILE A 141 -0.34 -11.18 8.56
N ASP A 142 -1.35 -10.55 7.97
CA ASP A 142 -2.21 -11.20 6.98
C ASP A 142 -1.38 -11.71 5.78
N ILE A 143 -0.47 -10.90 5.25
CA ILE A 143 0.40 -11.30 4.11
C ILE A 143 1.30 -12.48 4.50
N LEU A 144 2.00 -12.40 5.65
CA LEU A 144 2.89 -13.46 6.11
C LEU A 144 2.16 -14.79 6.27
N ASN A 145 0.97 -14.76 6.88
CA ASN A 145 0.19 -15.96 7.14
C ASN A 145 -0.46 -16.51 5.86
N LEU A 146 -0.91 -15.67 4.94
CA LEU A 146 -1.40 -16.10 3.62
C LEU A 146 -0.30 -16.80 2.81
N LEU A 147 0.92 -16.26 2.84
CA LEU A 147 2.09 -16.84 2.17
C LEU A 147 2.73 -17.99 2.96
N ASP A 148 2.20 -18.33 4.14
CA ASP A 148 2.70 -19.40 5.02
C ASP A 148 4.18 -19.26 5.38
N ILE A 149 4.62 -18.02 5.62
CA ILE A 149 6.00 -17.70 6.00
C ILE A 149 6.18 -17.97 7.49
N LYS A 150 7.04 -18.94 7.82
CA LYS A 150 7.31 -19.38 9.21
C LYS A 150 8.53 -18.67 9.79
N VAL A 151 8.34 -17.43 10.20
CA VAL A 151 9.35 -16.64 10.92
C VAL A 151 8.71 -16.06 12.18
N PRO A 152 9.36 -16.10 13.36
CA PRO A 152 8.88 -15.39 14.54
C PRO A 152 8.64 -13.92 14.22
N TYR A 153 7.48 -13.40 14.64
CA TYR A 153 7.15 -12.01 14.41
C TYR A 153 6.43 -11.36 15.59
N ILE A 154 6.54 -10.04 15.68
CA ILE A 154 5.77 -9.21 16.61
C ILE A 154 5.13 -8.04 15.89
N LEU A 155 4.02 -7.54 16.43
CA LEU A 155 3.36 -6.32 15.95
C LEU A 155 3.71 -5.15 16.86
N VAL A 156 4.36 -4.13 16.32
CA VAL A 156 4.73 -2.90 17.01
C VAL A 156 4.37 -1.70 16.13
N GLU A 157 3.19 -1.13 16.35
CA GLU A 157 2.65 -0.04 15.51
C GLU A 157 3.49 1.25 15.58
N ASP A 158 4.04 1.55 16.76
CA ASP A 158 4.93 2.70 16.98
C ASP A 158 6.32 2.22 17.36
N ILE A 159 7.20 2.21 16.35
CA ILE A 159 8.61 1.88 16.50
C ILE A 159 9.47 2.90 15.76
N GLY A 160 10.52 3.39 16.43
CA GLY A 160 11.53 4.20 15.77
C GLY A 160 12.27 3.34 14.76
N LEU A 161 12.51 3.86 13.55
CA LEU A 161 13.27 3.16 12.52
C LEU A 161 14.73 3.60 12.54
N PHE A 162 15.63 2.68 12.20
CA PHE A 162 17.00 3.05 11.88
C PHE A 162 17.06 3.78 10.55
N TYR A 163 17.96 4.74 10.44
CA TYR A 163 18.29 5.38 9.17
C TYR A 163 19.25 4.48 8.40
N GLY A 164 18.98 4.30 7.11
CA GLY A 164 19.69 3.35 6.27
C GLY A 164 18.97 2.00 6.12
N LYS A 165 19.42 1.22 5.14
CA LYS A 165 18.85 -0.10 4.79
C LYS A 165 19.22 -1.16 5.82
N ILE A 166 20.47 -1.16 6.28
CA ILE A 166 21.01 -2.13 7.24
C ILE A 166 21.80 -1.37 8.30
N LYS A 167 21.51 -1.65 9.57
CA LYS A 167 22.28 -1.16 10.71
C LYS A 167 22.81 -2.35 11.50
N THR A 168 24.13 -2.44 11.64
CA THR A 168 24.79 -3.45 12.49
C THR A 168 25.08 -2.83 13.85
N ILE A 169 24.60 -3.47 14.92
CA ILE A 169 24.91 -3.07 16.29
C ILE A 169 25.31 -4.32 17.05
N ASP A 170 26.51 -4.28 17.64
CA ASP A 170 27.17 -5.44 18.24
C ASP A 170 27.26 -6.62 17.26
N LYS A 171 26.46 -7.69 17.48
CA LYS A 171 26.39 -8.88 16.61
C LYS A 171 25.04 -9.03 15.90
N GLN A 172 24.15 -8.05 16.02
CA GLN A 172 22.82 -8.08 15.42
C GLN A 172 22.75 -7.13 14.22
N ARG A 173 22.03 -7.54 13.18
CA ARG A 173 21.74 -6.71 12.01
C ARG A 173 20.27 -6.36 11.98
N PHE A 174 19.97 -5.09 11.82
CA PHE A 174 18.63 -4.55 11.69
C PHE A 174 18.41 -4.11 10.25
N PHE A 175 17.47 -4.77 9.57
CA PHE A 175 17.09 -4.49 8.19
C PHE A 175 15.82 -3.64 8.19
N THR A 176 15.91 -2.39 7.76
CA THR A 176 14.73 -1.53 7.59
C THR A 176 14.23 -1.66 6.16
N ILE A 177 13.17 -2.43 5.95
CA ILE A 177 12.68 -2.78 4.61
C ILE A 177 11.83 -1.63 4.04
N PHE A 178 12.44 -0.89 3.13
CA PHE A 178 11.96 0.31 2.43
C PHE A 178 11.67 1.49 3.37
N THR A 179 12.55 2.48 3.32
CA THR A 179 12.43 3.75 4.05
C THR A 179 11.66 4.79 3.23
N SER A 180 11.28 5.92 3.84
CA SER A 180 10.75 7.06 3.07
C SER A 180 11.72 7.54 1.99
N SER A 181 13.05 7.44 2.20
CA SER A 181 14.03 7.82 1.20
C SER A 181 13.97 6.92 -0.03
N TYR A 182 13.79 5.61 0.15
CA TYR A 182 13.56 4.66 -0.94
C TYR A 182 12.36 5.07 -1.80
N PHE A 183 11.19 5.33 -1.19
CA PHE A 183 9.98 5.67 -1.94
C PHE A 183 10.15 6.96 -2.75
N MET A 184 10.80 7.97 -2.16
CA MET A 184 11.07 9.23 -2.85
C MET A 184 11.99 9.02 -4.06
N LYS A 185 13.08 8.25 -3.89
CA LYS A 185 14.00 7.92 -5.00
C LYS A 185 13.28 7.16 -6.11
N VAL A 186 12.44 6.19 -5.78
CA VAL A 186 11.65 5.42 -6.76
C VAL A 186 10.75 6.34 -7.57
N GLU A 187 9.95 7.18 -6.90
CA GLU A 187 9.02 8.08 -7.59
C GLU A 187 9.75 9.17 -8.41
N ASP A 188 10.87 9.70 -7.91
CA ASP A 188 11.67 10.68 -8.64
C ASP A 188 12.38 10.07 -9.86
N LEU A 189 12.87 8.83 -9.76
CA LEU A 189 13.45 8.14 -10.92
C LEU A 189 12.41 7.87 -12.00
N ILE A 190 11.22 7.39 -11.62
CA ILE A 190 10.13 7.15 -12.57
C ILE A 190 9.71 8.47 -13.24
N ARG A 191 9.55 9.54 -12.46
CA ARG A 191 9.17 10.88 -12.94
C ARG A 191 10.13 11.45 -13.98
N ASN A 192 11.42 11.25 -13.77
CA ASN A 192 12.45 11.85 -14.62
C ASN A 192 12.92 10.90 -15.74
N SER A 193 12.41 9.67 -15.77
CA SER A 193 12.69 8.70 -16.83
C SER A 193 11.77 8.91 -18.02
N LYS A 194 12.20 8.42 -19.20
CA LYS A 194 11.25 8.22 -20.30
C LYS A 194 10.22 7.15 -19.88
N LEU A 195 9.00 7.25 -20.40
CA LEU A 195 7.98 6.21 -20.20
C LEU A 195 8.56 4.82 -20.51
N ASP A 196 8.18 3.85 -19.68
CA ASP A 196 8.58 2.44 -19.73
C ASP A 196 10.07 2.13 -19.46
N ASN A 197 10.92 3.14 -19.20
CA ASN A 197 12.33 2.93 -18.87
C ASN A 197 12.60 2.69 -17.37
N ALA A 198 11.62 2.94 -16.50
CA ALA A 198 11.76 2.72 -15.07
C ALA A 198 10.47 2.13 -14.50
N HIS A 199 10.59 0.95 -13.90
CA HIS A 199 9.49 0.29 -13.20
C HIS A 199 9.83 0.12 -11.71
N TYR A 200 8.87 0.36 -10.82
CA TYR A 200 9.12 0.37 -9.38
C TYR A 200 9.64 -0.98 -8.85
N PHE A 201 9.21 -2.09 -9.45
CA PHE A 201 9.71 -3.41 -9.07
C PHE A 201 11.19 -3.59 -9.44
N ASP A 202 11.64 -3.12 -10.59
CA ASP A 202 13.05 -3.17 -10.96
C ASP A 202 13.90 -2.28 -10.06
N LEU A 203 13.36 -1.11 -9.69
CA LEU A 203 14.01 -0.21 -8.74
C LEU A 203 14.07 -0.84 -7.34
N MET A 204 13.07 -1.63 -6.94
CA MET A 204 13.11 -2.45 -5.71
C MET A 204 14.25 -3.46 -5.77
N LEU A 205 14.35 -4.23 -6.86
CA LEU A 205 15.41 -5.23 -7.04
C LEU A 205 16.78 -4.58 -7.04
N LYS A 206 16.96 -3.47 -7.74
CA LYS A 206 18.21 -2.68 -7.72
C LYS A 206 18.55 -2.16 -6.33
N HIS A 207 17.57 -1.63 -5.59
CA HIS A 207 17.77 -1.15 -4.22
C HIS A 207 18.18 -2.29 -3.26
N LEU A 208 17.59 -3.47 -3.45
CA LEU A 208 17.91 -4.66 -2.66
C LEU A 208 19.16 -5.38 -3.15
N ASP A 209 19.64 -5.04 -4.34
CA ASP A 209 20.72 -5.67 -5.09
C ASP A 209 20.43 -7.16 -5.35
N ILE A 210 19.22 -7.44 -5.87
CA ILE A 210 18.71 -8.77 -6.17
C ILE A 210 18.54 -8.92 -7.67
N SER A 211 19.02 -10.04 -8.22
CA SER A 211 18.85 -10.34 -9.64
C SER A 211 17.44 -10.86 -9.93
N LYS A 212 16.87 -10.49 -11.09
CA LYS A 212 15.59 -11.01 -11.56
C LYS A 212 15.59 -12.55 -11.68
N ASP A 213 16.74 -13.14 -12.03
CA ASP A 213 16.85 -14.59 -12.21
C ASP A 213 16.86 -15.36 -10.88
N SER A 214 17.08 -14.65 -9.76
CA SER A 214 17.09 -15.24 -8.41
C SER A 214 15.74 -15.18 -7.71
N LEU A 215 14.71 -14.60 -8.34
CA LEU A 215 13.40 -14.44 -7.71
C LEU A 215 12.76 -15.79 -7.39
N ASP A 216 12.16 -15.89 -6.21
CA ASP A 216 11.45 -17.06 -5.74
C ASP A 216 9.98 -16.71 -5.51
N TYR A 217 9.09 -17.25 -6.34
CA TYR A 217 7.67 -16.91 -6.28
C TYR A 217 6.93 -17.73 -5.22
N LYS A 218 6.54 -17.08 -4.12
CA LYS A 218 5.74 -17.67 -3.05
C LYS A 218 4.25 -17.56 -3.35
N LYS A 219 3.62 -18.73 -3.54
CA LYS A 219 2.16 -18.83 -3.69
C LYS A 219 1.44 -18.72 -2.35
N VAL A 220 0.25 -18.12 -2.37
CA VAL A 220 -0.68 -18.13 -1.23
C VAL A 220 -1.08 -19.57 -0.90
N ASN A 221 -1.00 -19.93 0.38
CA ASN A 221 -1.36 -21.25 0.90
C ASN A 221 -2.75 -21.22 1.53
N LEU A 222 -3.72 -21.81 0.83
CA LEU A 222 -5.12 -21.86 1.26
C LEU A 222 -5.41 -22.99 2.26
N ASN A 223 -4.47 -23.92 2.43
CA ASN A 223 -4.68 -25.13 3.25
C ASN A 223 -4.28 -24.94 4.72
N THR A 224 -3.76 -23.77 5.09
CA THR A 224 -3.35 -23.47 6.47
C THR A 224 -4.57 -23.27 7.38
N ALA A 225 -4.38 -23.51 8.68
CA ALA A 225 -5.41 -23.20 9.69
C ALA A 225 -5.77 -21.70 9.69
N PHE A 226 -4.80 -20.82 9.42
CA PHE A 226 -5.04 -19.38 9.29
C PHE A 226 -5.98 -19.06 8.12
N SER A 227 -5.69 -19.59 6.93
CA SER A 227 -6.51 -19.34 5.73
C SER A 227 -7.94 -19.85 5.90
N LYS A 228 -8.12 -21.02 6.55
CA LYS A 228 -9.45 -21.54 6.92
C LYS A 228 -10.18 -20.61 7.89
N LYS A 229 -9.49 -20.13 8.94
CA LYS A 229 -10.05 -19.18 9.91
C LYS A 229 -10.47 -17.86 9.25
N ALA A 230 -9.61 -17.31 8.38
CA ALA A 230 -9.91 -16.09 7.63
C ALA A 230 -11.12 -16.27 6.69
N LYS A 231 -11.26 -17.42 6.04
CA LYS A 231 -12.44 -17.75 5.23
C LYS A 231 -13.71 -17.78 6.07
N ASN A 232 -13.69 -18.44 7.24
CA ASN A 232 -14.87 -18.55 8.11
C ASN A 232 -15.28 -17.17 8.66
N ALA A 233 -14.32 -16.39 9.17
CA ALA A 233 -14.59 -15.04 9.65
C ALA A 233 -15.13 -14.13 8.55
N MET A 234 -14.63 -14.26 7.32
CA MET A 234 -15.18 -13.58 6.15
C MET A 234 -16.64 -13.99 5.90
N LEU A 235 -16.93 -15.30 5.85
CA LEU A 235 -18.29 -15.81 5.58
C LEU A 235 -19.31 -15.31 6.61
N GLU A 236 -18.96 -15.33 7.90
CA GLU A 236 -19.81 -14.81 8.99
C GLU A 236 -20.14 -13.32 8.78
N LYS A 237 -19.14 -12.50 8.44
CA LYS A 237 -19.34 -11.08 8.17
C LYS A 237 -20.18 -10.84 6.92
N ILE A 238 -19.97 -11.63 5.87
CA ILE A 238 -20.69 -11.49 4.61
C ILE A 238 -22.17 -11.91 4.74
N GLN A 239 -22.46 -12.93 5.55
CA GLN A 239 -23.84 -13.34 5.82
C GLN A 239 -24.68 -12.18 6.39
N SER A 240 -24.09 -11.35 7.26
CA SER A 240 -24.78 -10.20 7.88
C SER A 240 -25.23 -9.11 6.89
N ILE A 241 -24.58 -9.03 5.73
CA ILE A 241 -24.90 -8.05 4.67
C ILE A 241 -25.63 -8.69 3.48
N ASN A 242 -25.94 -9.98 3.57
CA ASN A 242 -26.68 -10.76 2.57
C ASN A 242 -26.10 -10.64 1.15
N LEU A 243 -24.77 -10.63 0.98
CA LEU A 243 -24.13 -10.57 -0.35
C LEU A 243 -24.37 -11.87 -1.12
N ASN A 244 -24.75 -11.76 -2.39
CA ASN A 244 -24.84 -12.91 -3.28
C ASN A 244 -23.43 -13.37 -3.67
N LEU A 245 -22.90 -14.36 -2.94
CA LEU A 245 -21.56 -14.92 -3.18
C LEU A 245 -21.39 -15.63 -4.53
N GLU A 246 -22.48 -15.90 -5.26
CA GLU A 246 -22.41 -16.51 -6.58
C GLU A 246 -22.30 -15.49 -7.72
N ASN A 247 -22.77 -14.26 -7.50
CA ASN A 247 -22.92 -13.26 -8.55
C ASN A 247 -22.62 -11.84 -8.05
N PHE A 248 -21.36 -11.56 -7.72
CA PHE A 248 -20.95 -10.25 -7.23
C PHE A 248 -19.58 -9.80 -7.73
N VAL A 249 -19.33 -8.50 -7.68
CA VAL A 249 -18.01 -7.89 -7.89
C VAL A 249 -17.54 -7.12 -6.65
N ILE A 250 -16.23 -6.98 -6.51
CA ILE A 250 -15.62 -6.13 -5.48
C ILE A 250 -15.20 -4.81 -6.12
N LEU A 251 -15.60 -3.70 -5.52
CA LEU A 251 -15.09 -2.37 -5.84
C LEU A 251 -14.13 -1.89 -4.74
N ALA A 252 -12.93 -1.47 -5.12
CA ALA A 252 -11.91 -0.88 -4.25
C ALA A 252 -11.60 0.56 -4.70
N PRO A 253 -12.47 1.53 -4.34
CA PRO A 253 -12.41 2.88 -4.88
C PRO A 253 -11.33 3.77 -4.25
N GLU A 254 -10.66 3.31 -3.21
CA GLU A 254 -9.71 4.09 -2.42
C GLU A 254 -8.26 3.65 -2.65
N ALA A 255 -7.36 4.63 -2.74
CA ALA A 255 -5.92 4.41 -2.80
C ALA A 255 -5.17 5.54 -2.07
N ALA A 256 -4.08 5.18 -1.40
CA ALA A 256 -3.25 6.12 -0.65
C ALA A 256 -2.45 7.07 -1.57
N SER A 257 -1.98 6.59 -2.71
CA SER A 257 -1.16 7.34 -3.67
C SER A 257 -2.00 7.99 -4.78
N CYS A 258 -2.82 7.22 -5.48
CA CYS A 258 -3.60 7.68 -6.64
C CYS A 258 -4.68 8.72 -6.29
N LYS A 259 -4.93 9.65 -7.22
CA LYS A 259 -6.09 10.57 -7.17
C LYS A 259 -7.39 9.77 -7.20
N SER A 260 -8.36 10.20 -6.41
CA SER A 260 -9.66 9.55 -6.36
C SER A 260 -10.41 9.75 -7.68
N ILE A 261 -11.08 8.70 -8.17
CA ILE A 261 -11.98 8.80 -9.32
C ILE A 261 -13.25 9.53 -8.90
N LYS A 262 -13.81 10.35 -9.79
CA LYS A 262 -15.08 11.05 -9.56
C LYS A 262 -16.20 10.06 -9.21
N ALA A 263 -17.07 10.46 -8.27
CA ALA A 263 -18.22 9.64 -7.86
C ALA A 263 -19.17 9.29 -9.02
N SER A 264 -19.20 10.09 -10.09
CA SER A 264 -20.02 9.83 -11.29
C SER A 264 -19.62 8.53 -11.99
N PHE A 265 -18.33 8.24 -12.11
CA PHE A 265 -17.82 6.99 -12.69
C PHE A 265 -18.35 5.78 -11.93
N TRP A 266 -18.18 5.79 -10.60
CA TRP A 266 -18.61 4.68 -9.75
C TRP A 266 -20.13 4.49 -9.80
N LYS A 267 -20.91 5.58 -9.84
CA LYS A 267 -22.37 5.52 -9.99
C LYS A 267 -22.80 4.90 -11.32
N GLU A 268 -22.10 5.21 -12.40
CA GLU A 268 -22.38 4.65 -13.72
C GLU A 268 -22.04 3.16 -13.76
N LEU A 269 -20.87 2.79 -13.25
CA LEU A 269 -20.44 1.40 -13.14
C LEU A 269 -21.42 0.56 -12.29
N THR A 270 -21.82 1.06 -11.12
CA THR A 270 -22.73 0.32 -10.25
C THR A 270 -24.09 0.12 -10.90
N LYS A 271 -24.65 1.15 -11.54
CA LYS A 271 -25.92 1.02 -12.28
C LYS A 271 -25.83 -0.02 -13.40
N ALA A 272 -24.72 -0.04 -14.14
CA ALA A 272 -24.54 -0.97 -15.23
C ALA A 272 -24.41 -2.43 -14.75
N LEU A 273 -23.73 -2.66 -13.62
CA LEU A 273 -23.63 -3.98 -12.99
C LEU A 273 -24.96 -4.42 -12.36
N GLU A 274 -25.66 -3.52 -11.66
CA GLU A 274 -26.98 -3.77 -11.08
C GLU A 274 -28.00 -4.16 -12.17
N ALA A 275 -27.94 -3.50 -13.35
CA ALA A 275 -28.78 -3.84 -14.50
C ALA A 275 -28.52 -5.25 -15.07
N LYS A 276 -27.37 -5.86 -14.74
CA LYS A 276 -27.03 -7.27 -15.03
C LYS A 276 -27.36 -8.22 -13.88
N GLY A 277 -27.97 -7.74 -12.81
CA GLY A 277 -28.28 -8.52 -11.61
C GLY A 277 -27.05 -8.86 -10.76
N ILE A 278 -25.91 -8.18 -10.99
CA ILE A 278 -24.65 -8.43 -10.28
C ILE A 278 -24.64 -7.61 -8.98
N ASP A 279 -24.39 -8.30 -7.88
CA ASP A 279 -24.22 -7.68 -6.57
C ASP A 279 -22.89 -6.93 -6.44
N ILE A 280 -22.86 -5.93 -5.57
CA ILE A 280 -21.70 -5.05 -5.42
C ILE A 280 -21.24 -5.04 -3.96
N PHE A 281 -20.02 -5.50 -3.72
CA PHE A 281 -19.32 -5.32 -2.46
C PHE A 281 -18.31 -4.16 -2.57
N ILE A 282 -18.33 -3.22 -1.63
CA ILE A 282 -17.37 -2.11 -1.61
C ILE A 282 -16.38 -2.27 -0.48
N ASN A 283 -15.11 -2.37 -0.85
CA ASN A 283 -13.99 -2.31 0.07
C ASN A 283 -13.50 -0.85 0.21
N ALA A 284 -14.07 -0.13 1.16
CA ALA A 284 -13.69 1.23 1.52
C ALA A 284 -13.50 1.35 3.03
N VAL A 285 -12.46 2.07 3.47
CA VAL A 285 -12.18 2.31 4.89
C VAL A 285 -13.09 3.40 5.45
N HIS A 286 -13.48 4.36 4.61
CA HIS A 286 -14.38 5.44 5.01
C HIS A 286 -15.80 5.18 4.50
N LYS A 287 -16.74 4.92 5.43
CA LYS A 287 -18.19 4.87 5.14
C LYS A 287 -18.71 6.15 4.45
N ASN A 288 -17.99 7.26 4.57
CA ASN A 288 -18.28 8.56 3.97
C ASN A 288 -17.52 8.85 2.68
N SER A 289 -17.03 7.84 1.95
CA SER A 289 -16.61 8.09 0.56
C SER A 289 -17.78 8.80 -0.16
N ASP A 290 -17.53 9.92 -0.84
CA ASP A 290 -18.55 10.76 -1.50
C ASP A 290 -19.41 10.04 -2.56
N ILE A 291 -19.23 8.74 -2.69
CA ILE A 291 -19.98 7.84 -3.54
C ILE A 291 -21.27 7.44 -2.82
N LYS A 292 -22.25 8.35 -2.84
CA LYS A 292 -23.67 8.02 -2.57
C LYS A 292 -24.19 7.09 -3.66
N LEU A 293 -23.82 5.82 -3.58
CA LEU A 293 -24.28 4.76 -4.46
C LEU A 293 -25.65 4.27 -4.00
N THR A 294 -26.46 3.84 -4.96
CA THR A 294 -27.86 3.50 -4.73
C THR A 294 -28.01 2.16 -4.01
N ARG A 295 -27.23 1.13 -4.37
CA ARG A 295 -27.29 -0.20 -3.76
C ARG A 295 -25.91 -0.87 -3.75
N TYR A 296 -25.24 -0.87 -2.60
CA TYR A 296 -24.03 -1.64 -2.39
C TYR A 296 -24.00 -2.25 -1.00
N LYS A 297 -23.20 -3.30 -0.85
CA LYS A 297 -22.97 -4.00 0.41
C LYS A 297 -21.57 -3.70 0.90
N HIS A 298 -21.42 -3.56 2.21
CA HIS A 298 -20.15 -3.21 2.82
C HIS A 298 -20.09 -3.73 4.25
N CYS A 299 -18.96 -4.34 4.60
CA CYS A 299 -18.55 -4.59 5.96
C CYS A 299 -17.03 -4.47 6.04
N TYR A 300 -16.50 -4.28 7.25
CA TYR A 300 -15.06 -4.26 7.45
C TYR A 300 -14.49 -5.67 7.29
N LEU A 301 -13.49 -5.82 6.42
CA LEU A 301 -12.73 -7.05 6.21
C LEU A 301 -11.24 -6.79 6.40
N SER A 302 -10.52 -7.73 7.02
CA SER A 302 -9.05 -7.74 7.02
C SER A 302 -8.52 -8.04 5.61
N LEU A 303 -7.21 -7.88 5.39
CA LEU A 303 -6.63 -8.14 4.08
C LEU A 303 -6.80 -9.62 3.68
N SER A 304 -6.63 -10.55 4.64
CA SER A 304 -6.85 -11.97 4.41
C SER A 304 -8.32 -12.30 4.08
N GLU A 305 -9.26 -11.63 4.73
CA GLU A 305 -10.68 -11.81 4.47
C GLU A 305 -11.08 -11.26 3.09
N VAL A 306 -10.58 -10.09 2.70
CA VAL A 306 -10.80 -9.54 1.35
C VAL A 306 -10.21 -10.46 0.29
N TYR A 307 -9.03 -11.04 0.53
CA TYR A 307 -8.45 -12.04 -0.37
C TYR A 307 -9.37 -13.25 -0.54
N MET A 308 -9.91 -13.81 0.56
CA MET A 308 -10.85 -14.92 0.49
C MET A 308 -12.13 -14.56 -0.25
N LEU A 309 -12.67 -13.36 -0.02
CA LEU A 309 -13.86 -12.89 -0.73
C LEU A 309 -13.60 -12.71 -2.23
N ALA A 310 -12.45 -12.13 -2.61
CA ALA A 310 -12.09 -11.88 -4.00
C ALA A 310 -12.11 -13.16 -4.84
N ARG A 311 -11.65 -14.28 -4.29
CA ARG A 311 -11.67 -15.59 -4.94
C ARG A 311 -13.07 -16.11 -5.29
N LEU A 312 -14.10 -15.63 -4.61
CA LEU A 312 -15.50 -16.00 -4.90
C LEU A 312 -16.14 -15.07 -5.94
N SER A 313 -15.58 -13.88 -6.15
CA SER A 313 -16.15 -12.82 -6.98
C SER A 313 -16.06 -13.10 -8.49
N LEU A 314 -16.87 -12.37 -9.26
CA LEU A 314 -16.74 -12.28 -10.70
C LEU A 314 -15.50 -11.48 -11.12
N GLY A 315 -15.08 -10.53 -10.29
CA GLY A 315 -13.88 -9.73 -10.50
C GLY A 315 -13.74 -8.62 -9.46
N VAL A 316 -12.58 -7.98 -9.48
CA VAL A 316 -12.24 -6.84 -8.62
C VAL A 316 -11.95 -5.63 -9.48
N VAL A 317 -12.61 -4.52 -9.22
CA VAL A 317 -12.38 -3.24 -9.88
C VAL A 317 -11.84 -2.26 -8.86
N GLY A 318 -10.67 -1.68 -9.09
CA GLY A 318 -10.11 -0.77 -8.09
C GLY A 318 -9.11 0.22 -8.64
N LEU A 319 -8.87 1.28 -7.86
CA LEU A 319 -7.71 2.11 -8.09
C LEU A 319 -6.43 1.30 -7.87
N ARG A 320 -5.41 1.59 -8.69
CA ARG A 320 -4.08 1.03 -8.50
C ARG A 320 -3.60 1.27 -7.07
N SER A 321 -3.39 0.17 -6.35
CA SER A 321 -3.04 0.17 -4.93
C SER A 321 -2.35 -1.12 -4.53
N GLY A 322 -1.70 -1.12 -3.36
CA GLY A 322 -1.14 -2.34 -2.79
C GLY A 322 -2.17 -3.43 -2.53
N LEU A 323 -3.46 -3.08 -2.35
CA LEU A 323 -4.53 -4.09 -2.26
C LEU A 323 -4.62 -4.91 -3.55
N LEU A 324 -4.62 -4.28 -4.72
CA LEU A 324 -4.71 -5.01 -5.99
C LEU A 324 -3.51 -5.93 -6.22
N GLU A 325 -2.31 -5.54 -5.78
CA GLU A 325 -1.13 -6.43 -5.81
C GLU A 325 -1.36 -7.71 -5.00
N ASN A 326 -1.89 -7.54 -3.79
CA ASN A 326 -2.20 -8.68 -2.92
C ASN A 326 -3.28 -9.61 -3.51
N LEU A 327 -4.14 -9.10 -4.39
CA LEU A 327 -5.22 -9.85 -5.02
C LEU A 327 -4.81 -10.48 -6.37
N LEU A 328 -3.58 -10.28 -6.85
CA LEU A 328 -3.09 -10.89 -8.11
C LEU A 328 -3.14 -12.42 -8.08
N GLN A 329 -3.07 -13.02 -6.90
CA GLN A 329 -3.14 -14.48 -6.71
C GLN A 329 -4.56 -15.01 -6.46
N ALA A 330 -5.59 -14.15 -6.46
CA ALA A 330 -6.96 -14.59 -6.25
C ALA A 330 -7.59 -15.30 -7.46
N ASP A 331 -6.89 -15.36 -8.60
CA ASP A 331 -7.33 -16.04 -9.83
C ASP A 331 -8.72 -15.56 -10.31
N VAL A 332 -8.96 -14.26 -10.24
CA VAL A 332 -10.16 -13.59 -10.75
C VAL A 332 -9.77 -12.39 -11.63
N PRO A 333 -10.64 -11.95 -12.54
CA PRO A 333 -10.45 -10.70 -13.27
C PRO A 333 -10.15 -9.52 -12.34
N ILE A 334 -9.05 -8.80 -12.58
CA ILE A 334 -8.63 -7.59 -11.88
C ILE A 334 -8.63 -6.42 -12.87
N PHE A 335 -9.46 -5.42 -12.61
CA PHE A 335 -9.49 -4.16 -13.35
C PHE A 335 -8.74 -3.10 -12.53
N ALA A 336 -7.48 -2.87 -12.90
CA ALA A 336 -6.61 -1.89 -12.25
C ALA A 336 -6.73 -0.54 -12.96
N LEU A 337 -7.30 0.44 -12.24
CA LEU A 337 -7.55 1.79 -12.74
C LEU A 337 -6.44 2.74 -12.28
N TYR A 338 -5.77 3.40 -13.23
CA TYR A 338 -4.64 4.27 -12.98
C TYR A 338 -5.06 5.74 -13.12
N THR A 339 -4.66 6.54 -12.13
CA THR A 339 -4.76 8.01 -12.16
C THR A 339 -3.42 8.59 -11.74
N SER A 340 -3.25 9.91 -11.89
CA SER A 340 -2.09 10.60 -11.34
C SER A 340 -1.98 10.36 -9.83
N PHE A 341 -0.77 10.31 -9.28
CA PHE A 341 -0.57 10.35 -7.84
C PHE A 341 -0.93 11.74 -7.27
N LYS A 342 -1.52 11.76 -6.08
CA LYS A 342 -1.83 12.96 -5.31
C LYS A 342 -0.52 13.63 -4.87
N ASN A 343 -0.53 14.95 -4.74
CA ASN A 343 0.53 15.64 -4.02
C ASN A 343 0.42 15.27 -2.52
N ARG A 344 1.45 14.64 -1.97
CA ARG A 344 1.51 14.20 -0.57
C ARG A 344 2.65 14.95 0.10
N SER A 345 2.59 15.15 1.41
CA SER A 345 3.54 16.03 2.15
C SER A 345 5.03 15.83 1.83
N LEU A 346 5.45 14.59 1.55
CA LEU A 346 6.83 14.23 1.21
C LEU A 346 7.02 13.84 -0.27
N PHE A 347 5.95 13.76 -1.07
CA PHE A 347 5.97 13.21 -2.42
C PHE A 347 5.27 14.14 -3.42
N ASN A 348 5.99 14.51 -4.47
CA ASN A 348 5.43 15.31 -5.55
C ASN A 348 4.38 14.49 -6.35
N ALA A 349 3.35 15.16 -6.87
CA ALA A 349 2.35 14.51 -7.72
C ALA A 349 3.01 13.92 -8.97
N LEU A 350 2.70 12.67 -9.33
CA LEU A 350 3.17 11.99 -10.54
C LEU A 350 2.01 11.89 -11.54
N ASP A 351 2.21 12.22 -12.81
CA ASP A 351 1.13 12.16 -13.81
C ASP A 351 0.73 10.72 -14.15
N SER A 352 -0.48 10.55 -14.68
CA SER A 352 -1.07 9.22 -14.92
C SER A 352 -0.25 8.34 -15.86
N LYS A 353 0.44 8.92 -16.85
CA LYS A 353 1.24 8.16 -17.81
C LYS A 353 2.45 7.54 -17.14
N HIS A 354 3.17 8.32 -16.33
CA HIS A 354 4.29 7.80 -15.54
C HIS A 354 3.82 6.85 -14.44
N VAL A 355 2.65 7.09 -13.84
CA VAL A 355 2.06 6.14 -12.88
C VAL A 355 1.73 4.82 -13.56
N PHE A 356 1.12 4.83 -14.73
CA PHE A 356 0.81 3.62 -15.50
C PHE A 356 2.08 2.89 -15.94
N ALA A 357 3.02 3.58 -16.58
CA ALA A 357 4.27 2.98 -17.05
C ALA A 357 5.14 2.44 -15.89
N GLY A 358 5.25 3.20 -14.81
CA GLY A 358 6.14 2.88 -13.69
C GLY A 358 5.58 1.91 -12.65
N PHE A 359 4.27 1.66 -12.63
CA PHE A 359 3.59 0.85 -11.61
C PHE A 359 2.59 -0.18 -12.15
N ASN A 360 2.60 -0.46 -13.46
CA ASN A 360 1.70 -1.46 -14.02
C ASN A 360 1.94 -2.87 -13.45
N LEU A 361 0.85 -3.58 -13.20
CA LEU A 361 0.87 -4.90 -12.59
C LEU A 361 1.29 -5.98 -13.59
N SER A 362 1.09 -5.76 -14.89
CA SER A 362 1.49 -6.71 -15.94
C SER A 362 3.01 -6.82 -16.12
N TYR A 363 3.78 -5.86 -15.60
CA TYR A 363 5.24 -5.94 -15.51
C TYR A 363 5.70 -6.95 -14.45
N LEU A 364 4.90 -7.21 -13.41
CA LEU A 364 5.29 -8.11 -12.33
C LEU A 364 5.40 -9.57 -12.82
N PRO A 365 6.37 -10.34 -12.29
CA PRO A 365 6.54 -11.73 -12.69
C PRO A 365 5.39 -12.62 -12.20
N SER A 366 5.13 -13.71 -12.93
CA SER A 366 4.12 -14.72 -12.58
C SER A 366 2.68 -14.19 -12.46
N VAL A 367 2.38 -13.03 -13.04
CA VAL A 367 1.02 -12.50 -13.12
C VAL A 367 0.25 -13.13 -14.28
N ASN A 368 -0.98 -13.56 -14.01
CA ASN A 368 -1.88 -14.04 -15.05
C ASN A 368 -2.46 -12.86 -15.84
N LYS A 369 -1.80 -12.53 -16.96
CA LYS A 369 -2.18 -11.39 -17.82
C LYS A 369 -3.56 -11.53 -18.47
N SER A 370 -4.09 -12.75 -18.63
CA SER A 370 -5.43 -12.94 -19.20
C SER A 370 -6.56 -12.53 -18.25
N LEU A 371 -6.27 -12.39 -16.96
CA LEU A 371 -7.20 -11.92 -15.94
C LEU A 371 -6.91 -10.48 -15.51
N LEU A 372 -5.95 -9.80 -16.13
CA LEU A 372 -5.53 -8.45 -15.73
C LEU A 372 -5.90 -7.43 -16.80
N PHE A 373 -6.70 -6.44 -16.41
CA PHE A 373 -7.15 -5.35 -17.25
C PHE A 373 -6.66 -4.03 -16.68
N GLU A 374 -5.67 -3.42 -17.33
CA GLU A 374 -5.03 -2.20 -16.84
C GLU A 374 -5.42 -0.99 -17.68
N MET A 375 -5.87 0.09 -17.04
CA MET A 375 -6.38 1.26 -17.74
C MET A 375 -5.92 2.55 -17.05
N ASP A 376 -5.14 3.39 -17.74
CA ASP A 376 -5.09 4.82 -17.43
C ASP A 376 -6.44 5.44 -17.79
N ILE A 377 -7.13 5.98 -16.79
CA ILE A 377 -8.49 6.50 -16.93
C ILE A 377 -8.57 8.03 -16.91
N GLU A 378 -7.45 8.75 -16.74
CA GLU A 378 -7.52 10.23 -16.68
C GLU A 378 -7.94 10.85 -18.02
N ASN A 379 -7.71 10.15 -19.13
CA ASN A 379 -8.03 10.62 -20.48
C ASN A 379 -8.96 9.67 -21.27
N LYS A 380 -9.62 8.72 -20.60
CA LYS A 380 -10.53 7.77 -21.26
C LYS A 380 -12.00 8.18 -21.11
N ASP A 381 -12.79 7.76 -22.09
CA ASP A 381 -14.25 7.85 -22.00
C ASP A 381 -14.75 6.89 -20.92
N VAL A 382 -15.49 7.45 -19.94
CA VAL A 382 -16.02 6.69 -18.81
C VAL A 382 -16.92 5.54 -19.27
N SER A 383 -17.75 5.77 -20.29
CA SER A 383 -18.69 4.77 -20.79
C SER A 383 -17.99 3.59 -21.44
N GLU A 384 -16.84 3.82 -22.09
CA GLU A 384 -16.01 2.76 -22.67
C GLU A 384 -15.42 1.88 -21.58
N VAL A 385 -14.84 2.50 -20.54
CA VAL A 385 -14.27 1.77 -19.39
C VAL A 385 -15.35 0.95 -18.67
N VAL A 386 -16.53 1.54 -18.45
CA VAL A 386 -17.67 0.82 -17.83
C VAL A 386 -18.12 -0.36 -18.69
N LYS A 387 -18.23 -0.18 -20.02
CA LYS A 387 -18.60 -1.28 -20.94
C LYS A 387 -17.64 -2.45 -20.86
N ILE A 388 -16.33 -2.20 -20.86
CA ILE A 388 -15.30 -3.24 -20.75
C ILE A 388 -15.45 -4.00 -19.43
N ILE A 389 -15.58 -3.29 -18.31
CA ILE A 389 -15.72 -3.92 -16.99
C ILE A 389 -16.97 -4.80 -16.94
N VAL A 390 -18.10 -4.28 -17.44
CA VAL A 390 -19.39 -5.00 -17.42
C VAL A 390 -19.38 -6.20 -18.36
N SER A 391 -18.78 -6.10 -19.56
CA SER A 391 -18.71 -7.23 -20.49
C SER A 391 -17.91 -8.39 -19.91
N GLU A 392 -16.72 -8.13 -19.39
CA GLU A 392 -15.83 -9.15 -18.84
C GLU A 392 -16.40 -9.82 -17.58
N THR A 393 -17.02 -9.03 -16.70
CA THR A 393 -17.70 -9.57 -15.51
C THR A 393 -18.95 -10.38 -15.87
N SER A 394 -19.70 -9.97 -16.90
CA SER A 394 -20.89 -10.69 -17.36
C SER A 394 -20.56 -11.98 -18.11
N LEU A 395 -19.46 -12.04 -18.87
CA LEU A 395 -19.02 -13.28 -19.53
C LEU A 395 -18.76 -14.38 -18.50
N LYS A 396 -18.18 -14.03 -17.35
CA LYS A 396 -17.95 -14.97 -16.25
C LYS A 396 -19.25 -15.37 -15.54
N ALA A 397 -20.26 -14.51 -15.53
CA ALA A 397 -21.58 -14.81 -14.99
C ALA A 397 -22.41 -15.72 -15.92
N GLY A 398 -22.28 -15.57 -17.25
CA GLY A 398 -23.03 -16.31 -18.26
C GLY A 398 -22.33 -17.51 -18.89
N GLY A 399 -21.04 -17.71 -18.64
CA GLY A 399 -20.25 -18.82 -19.19
C GLY A 399 -20.61 -20.17 -18.56
N ASP A 400 -20.90 -21.15 -19.42
CA ASP A 400 -21.29 -22.54 -19.16
C ASP A 400 -20.17 -23.42 -18.52
N ASN A 401 -19.44 -22.88 -17.54
CA ASN A 401 -18.55 -23.64 -16.64
C ASN A 401 -19.34 -24.22 -15.43
N ASN A 402 -20.64 -24.45 -15.65
CA ASN A 402 -21.66 -24.61 -14.60
C ASN A 402 -21.68 -25.99 -13.94
N THR A 403 -20.77 -26.89 -14.31
CA THR A 403 -20.62 -28.19 -13.63
C THR A 403 -19.28 -28.32 -12.95
N SER A 404 -18.14 -28.01 -13.60
CA SER A 404 -16.83 -28.21 -12.94
C SER A 404 -16.50 -27.12 -11.91
N ASN A 405 -16.79 -25.85 -12.18
CA ASN A 405 -16.50 -24.75 -11.25
C ASN A 405 -17.62 -24.55 -10.23
N LYS A 406 -18.87 -24.90 -10.59
CA LYS A 406 -20.00 -24.99 -9.65
C LYS A 406 -19.80 -26.15 -8.69
N ASN A 407 -19.47 -27.35 -9.16
CA ASN A 407 -19.13 -28.48 -8.29
C ASN A 407 -17.81 -28.26 -7.54
N ALA A 408 -16.84 -27.50 -8.07
CA ALA A 408 -15.66 -27.11 -7.29
C ALA A 408 -16.02 -26.09 -6.21
N LYS A 409 -16.85 -25.07 -6.49
CA LYS A 409 -17.31 -24.11 -5.47
C LYS A 409 -18.21 -24.76 -4.42
N MET A 410 -19.12 -25.67 -4.81
CA MET A 410 -19.98 -26.44 -3.91
C MET A 410 -19.20 -27.53 -3.18
N ALA A 411 -18.30 -28.28 -3.82
CA ALA A 411 -17.43 -29.23 -3.13
C ALA A 411 -16.44 -28.53 -2.20
N LEU A 412 -15.95 -27.31 -2.52
CA LEU A 412 -15.14 -26.49 -1.61
C LEU A 412 -15.96 -25.78 -0.52
N TYR A 413 -17.29 -25.84 -0.61
CA TYR A 413 -18.23 -25.37 0.40
C TYR A 413 -18.68 -26.53 1.30
N ASP A 414 -18.92 -27.70 0.72
CA ASP A 414 -19.41 -28.91 1.38
C ASP A 414 -18.29 -29.77 2.01
N SER A 415 -17.09 -29.84 1.40
CA SER A 415 -15.93 -30.57 1.99
C SER A 415 -15.35 -29.93 3.26
N TYR A 416 -15.85 -28.76 3.65
CA TYR A 416 -15.46 -28.04 4.86
C TYR A 416 -16.63 -27.90 5.85
N ARG A 417 -17.73 -28.61 5.59
CA ARG A 417 -18.90 -28.71 6.46
C ARG A 417 -18.85 -30.03 7.24
N ILE A 418 -17.76 -30.25 7.97
CA ILE A 418 -17.62 -31.21 9.08
C ILE A 418 -16.89 -30.50 10.21
#